data_AF-K1XZT9-F1
#
_entry.id   AF-K1XZT9-F1
#
_cell.length_a   1.000
_cell.length_b   1.000
_cell.length_c   1.000
_cell.angle_alpha   90.00
_cell.angle_beta   90.00
_cell.angle_gamma   90.00
#
_symmetry.space_group_name_H-M   'P 1'
#
loop_
_entity.id
_entity.type
_entity.pdbx_description
1 polymer ?
#
loop_
_entity_poly.entity_id
_entity_poly.type
_entity_poly.pdbx_seq_one_letter_code
_entity_poly.pdbx_strand_id
1 'polypeptide(L)'
;MTEDIKKQLQHFFPGETFADEVLETALDNGEIVTDKEKILPYLQTALFDEKVLEVELDGMPRVYFSRLKDDVPDPIADEIDGQIVYSQPDYEQGEYLIDMSHIVTLPLEPGLGNLHLRQSGFIVLRMFTNTFAVEMGTNFEDLAKVQDIPVLRLAFPVLARIVRNAREFRAKVPESLNFILSIETDEDSPELIVVPVNISIKGMSFSVSKANQKLFKINEPYSFKLYLDDELRASLGGTVKHLSRIRKKIGIEYVCGVEFDLPTKTMAAVIESIVATVQRAHLKELADKSQASGINLIA
;
A
#
# COMPACT_ATOMS: atom_id res chain seq x y z
N MET A 1 19.10 13.87 22.73
CA MET A 1 18.22 12.70 22.55
C MET A 1 16.82 13.13 22.12
N THR A 2 15.97 13.73 22.97
CA THR A 2 14.61 14.15 22.57
C THR A 2 14.59 15.17 21.42
N GLU A 3 15.50 16.16 21.44
CA GLU A 3 15.69 17.12 20.34
C GLU A 3 16.14 16.48 19.02
N ASP A 4 16.97 15.44 19.07
CA ASP A 4 17.44 14.73 17.87
C ASP A 4 16.30 13.90 17.27
N ILE A 5 15.52 13.23 18.12
CA ILE A 5 14.30 12.50 17.73
C ILE A 5 13.29 13.45 17.09
N LYS A 6 13.07 14.62 17.70
CA LYS A 6 12.16 15.65 17.19
C LYS A 6 12.59 16.14 15.80
N LYS A 7 13.88 16.37 15.58
CA LYS A 7 14.42 16.72 14.25
C LYS A 7 14.18 15.63 13.23
N GLN A 8 14.39 14.36 13.59
CA GLN A 8 14.10 13.25 12.69
C GLN A 8 12.60 13.14 12.38
N LEU A 9 11.73 13.26 13.39
CA LEU A 9 10.28 13.27 13.19
C LEU A 9 9.84 14.41 12.27
N GLN A 10 10.38 15.61 12.45
CA GLN A 10 10.10 16.74 11.55
C GLN A 10 10.65 16.53 10.14
N HIS A 11 11.74 15.77 10.00
CA HIS A 11 12.30 15.44 8.70
C HIS A 11 11.40 14.47 7.92
N PHE A 12 10.95 13.39 8.56
CA PHE A 12 10.10 12.37 7.91
C PHE A 12 8.60 12.74 7.89
N PHE A 13 8.14 13.58 8.82
CA PHE A 13 6.74 14.01 8.97
C PHE A 13 6.62 15.54 9.05
N PRO A 14 7.03 16.28 8.02
CA PRO A 14 7.11 17.74 8.05
C PRO A 14 5.76 18.45 8.21
N GLY A 15 4.65 17.77 7.92
CA GLY A 15 3.30 18.30 8.09
C GLY A 15 2.77 18.25 9.53
N GLU A 16 3.50 17.65 10.46
CA GLU A 16 3.05 17.43 11.83
C GLU A 16 3.86 18.20 12.86
N THR A 17 3.18 18.65 13.91
CA THR A 17 3.80 19.38 15.03
C THR A 17 3.90 18.49 16.25
N PHE A 18 5.13 18.19 16.68
CA PHE A 18 5.41 17.42 17.89
C PHE A 18 5.76 18.38 19.03
N ALA A 19 4.78 18.67 19.89
CA ALA A 19 5.04 19.37 21.16
C ALA A 19 5.78 18.42 22.12
N ASP A 20 6.66 18.97 22.98
CA ASP A 20 7.58 18.17 23.80
C ASP A 20 6.84 17.20 24.74
N GLU A 21 5.77 17.68 25.39
CA GLU A 21 4.92 16.86 26.28
C GLU A 21 4.26 15.68 25.55
N VAL A 22 3.83 15.89 24.30
CA VAL A 22 3.21 14.85 23.46
C VAL A 22 4.25 13.85 23.00
N LEU A 23 5.45 14.32 22.65
CA LEU A 23 6.56 13.48 22.22
C LEU A 23 7.04 12.57 23.36
N GLU A 24 7.20 13.09 24.58
CA GLU A 24 7.57 12.30 25.75
C GLU A 24 6.51 11.22 26.04
N THR A 25 5.23 11.60 26.03
CA THR A 25 4.13 10.66 26.23
C THR A 25 4.10 9.56 25.15
N ALA A 26 4.33 9.92 23.89
CA ALA A 26 4.34 8.98 22.77
C ALA A 26 5.55 8.03 22.82
N LEU A 27 6.71 8.49 23.28
CA LEU A 27 7.88 7.65 23.52
C LEU A 27 7.61 6.65 24.67
N ASP A 28 7.04 7.12 25.78
CA ASP A 28 6.71 6.30 26.94
C ASP A 28 5.67 5.21 26.62
N ASN A 29 4.69 5.55 25.77
CA ASN A 29 3.66 4.62 25.31
C ASN A 29 4.15 3.66 24.21
N GLY A 30 5.39 3.82 23.72
CA GLY A 30 5.93 3.04 22.61
C GLY A 30 5.29 3.35 21.26
N GLU A 31 4.62 4.50 21.13
CA GLU A 31 4.03 4.97 19.87
C GLU A 31 5.09 5.55 18.94
N ILE A 32 6.24 5.97 19.47
CA ILE A 32 7.43 6.35 18.71
C ILE A 32 8.56 5.40 19.09
N VAL A 33 9.16 4.78 18.08
CA VAL A 33 10.19 3.75 18.24
C VAL A 33 11.42 4.19 17.47
N THR A 34 12.55 4.37 18.17
CA THR A 34 13.83 4.78 17.56
C THR A 34 14.91 3.70 17.66
N ASP A 35 14.61 2.63 18.38
CA ASP A 35 15.48 1.47 18.53
C ASP A 35 15.26 0.51 17.36
N LYS A 36 16.32 0.23 16.61
CA LYS A 36 16.29 -0.66 15.44
C LYS A 36 15.82 -2.07 15.80
N GLU A 37 16.19 -2.58 16.98
CA GLU A 37 15.80 -3.91 17.45
C GLU A 37 14.28 -4.00 17.65
N LYS A 38 13.62 -2.89 17.99
CA LYS A 38 12.16 -2.82 18.13
C LYS A 38 11.44 -2.60 16.80
N ILE A 39 12.13 -2.11 15.78
CA ILE A 39 11.60 -1.96 14.41
C ILE A 39 11.67 -3.29 13.66
N LEU A 40 12.73 -4.07 13.87
CA LEU A 40 13.01 -5.34 13.18
C LEU A 40 11.80 -6.31 13.11
N PRO A 41 11.03 -6.56 14.20
CA PRO A 41 9.89 -7.47 14.13
C PRO A 41 8.81 -7.03 13.12
N TYR A 42 8.63 -5.73 12.91
CA TYR A 42 7.68 -5.22 11.92
C TYR A 42 8.16 -5.47 10.49
N LEU A 43 9.46 -5.34 10.24
CA LEU A 43 10.06 -5.65 8.95
C LEU A 43 10.04 -7.16 8.67
N GLN A 44 10.35 -7.99 9.67
CA GLN A 44 10.23 -9.43 9.56
C GLN A 44 8.78 -9.84 9.25
N THR A 45 7.81 -9.28 9.96
CA THR A 45 6.39 -9.50 9.67
C THR A 45 6.05 -9.05 8.24
N ALA A 46 6.53 -7.88 7.81
CA ALA A 46 6.30 -7.38 6.46
C ALA A 46 6.89 -8.32 5.39
N LEU A 47 8.06 -8.88 5.63
CA LEU A 47 8.74 -9.81 4.72
C LEU A 47 8.02 -11.17 4.67
N PHE A 48 7.78 -11.79 5.82
CA PHE A 48 7.21 -13.15 5.89
C PHE A 48 5.75 -13.19 5.44
N ASP A 49 4.96 -12.16 5.78
CA ASP A 49 3.57 -12.04 5.34
C ASP A 49 3.45 -11.42 3.94
N GLU A 50 4.57 -11.04 3.30
CA GLU A 50 4.60 -10.29 2.03
C GLU A 50 3.65 -9.08 2.03
N LYS A 51 3.65 -8.32 3.13
CA LYS A 51 2.79 -7.16 3.30
C LYS A 51 3.05 -6.15 2.19
N VAL A 52 1.97 -5.59 1.68
CA VAL A 52 2.04 -4.38 0.86
C VAL A 52 2.43 -3.22 1.76
N LEU A 53 3.46 -2.51 1.35
CA LEU A 53 3.92 -1.28 1.96
C LEU A 53 3.41 -0.11 1.13
N GLU A 54 2.73 0.83 1.77
CA GLU A 54 2.55 2.16 1.23
C GLU A 54 3.88 2.92 1.32
N VAL A 55 4.25 3.61 0.26
CA VAL A 55 5.51 4.34 0.14
C VAL A 55 5.19 5.78 -0.17
N GLU A 56 5.52 6.65 0.77
CA GLU A 56 5.43 8.10 0.64
C GLU A 56 6.84 8.66 0.46
N LEU A 57 7.00 9.59 -0.49
CA LEU A 57 8.28 10.16 -0.87
C LEU A 57 8.24 11.67 -0.61
N ASP A 58 9.18 12.20 0.17
CA ASP A 58 9.32 13.64 0.48
C ASP A 58 8.06 14.34 1.01
N GLY A 59 7.14 13.61 1.65
CA GLY A 59 5.85 14.17 2.09
C GLY A 59 4.90 14.53 0.94
N MET A 60 5.14 14.02 -0.27
CA MET A 60 4.23 14.22 -1.41
C MET A 60 2.89 13.51 -1.16
N PRO A 61 1.76 14.09 -1.59
CA PRO A 61 0.44 13.49 -1.36
C PRO A 61 0.20 12.19 -2.15
N ARG A 62 1.10 11.84 -3.06
CA ARG A 62 1.01 10.61 -3.85
C ARG A 62 1.64 9.45 -3.09
N VAL A 63 0.84 8.39 -2.91
CA VAL A 63 1.27 7.13 -2.33
C VAL A 63 1.60 6.12 -3.43
N TYR A 64 2.75 5.49 -3.29
CA TYR A 64 3.22 4.35 -4.09
C TYR A 64 3.11 3.08 -3.27
N PHE A 65 3.32 1.93 -3.90
CA PHE A 65 3.31 0.63 -3.23
C PHE A 65 4.58 -0.14 -3.52
N SER A 66 5.00 -0.94 -2.55
CA SER A 66 6.08 -1.91 -2.69
C SER A 66 5.88 -3.08 -1.73
N ARG A 67 6.83 -4.02 -1.72
CA ARG A 67 6.94 -5.11 -0.75
C ARG A 67 8.41 -5.28 -0.38
N LEU A 68 8.66 -5.76 0.83
CA LEU A 68 9.99 -6.25 1.16
C LEU A 68 10.32 -7.47 0.31
N LYS A 69 11.58 -7.54 -0.11
CA LYS A 69 12.17 -8.69 -0.78
C LYS A 69 13.34 -9.14 0.08
N ASP A 70 13.56 -10.45 0.06
CA ASP A 70 14.69 -11.06 0.75
C ASP A 70 15.99 -10.79 0.00
N ASP A 71 17.07 -10.47 0.71
CA ASP A 71 18.40 -10.21 0.16
C ASP A 71 19.25 -11.49 0.21
N VAL A 72 18.89 -12.45 -0.63
CA VAL A 72 19.53 -13.78 -0.64
C VAL A 72 20.97 -13.64 -1.16
N PRO A 73 21.98 -14.17 -0.45
CA PRO A 73 23.36 -14.12 -0.90
C PRO A 73 23.56 -14.81 -2.26
N ASP A 74 24.52 -14.32 -3.03
CA ASP A 74 24.86 -14.93 -4.32
C ASP A 74 25.37 -16.38 -4.14
N PRO A 75 25.11 -17.27 -5.10
CA PRO A 75 25.65 -18.63 -5.08
C PRO A 75 27.18 -18.63 -5.01
N ILE A 76 27.73 -19.52 -4.18
CA ILE A 76 29.18 -19.67 -4.03
C ILE A 76 29.67 -20.53 -5.19
N ALA A 77 30.64 -20.01 -5.94
CA ALA A 77 31.27 -20.74 -7.04
C ALA A 77 32.42 -21.60 -6.50
N ASP A 78 32.22 -22.91 -6.48
CA ASP A 78 33.23 -23.90 -6.08
C ASP A 78 33.78 -24.61 -7.32
N GLU A 79 35.10 -24.75 -7.42
CA GLU A 79 35.71 -25.58 -8.47
C GLU A 79 35.87 -27.02 -7.96
N ILE A 80 35.07 -27.94 -8.51
CA ILE A 80 35.11 -29.37 -8.20
C ILE A 80 35.44 -30.12 -9.48
N ASP A 81 36.54 -30.88 -9.48
CA ASP A 81 37.02 -31.66 -10.64
C ASP A 81 37.16 -30.85 -11.94
N GLY A 82 37.56 -29.57 -11.83
CA GLY A 82 37.73 -28.66 -12.98
C GLY A 82 36.43 -28.12 -13.58
N GLN A 83 35.29 -28.33 -12.90
CA GLN A 83 34.00 -27.73 -13.23
C GLN A 83 33.60 -26.73 -12.15
N ILE A 84 33.09 -25.56 -12.54
CA ILE A 84 32.50 -24.61 -11.61
C ILE A 84 31.11 -25.10 -11.23
N VAL A 85 30.94 -25.49 -9.98
CA VAL A 85 29.67 -25.87 -9.36
C VAL A 85 29.24 -24.72 -8.47
N TYR A 86 28.01 -24.22 -8.69
CA TYR A 86 27.44 -23.19 -7.84
C TYR A 86 26.66 -23.85 -6.71
N SER A 87 27.11 -23.66 -5.48
CA SER A 87 26.42 -24.10 -4.27
C SER A 87 25.58 -22.95 -3.71
N GLN A 88 24.36 -23.26 -3.24
CA GLN A 88 23.58 -22.27 -2.51
C GLN A 88 24.13 -22.16 -1.09
N PRO A 89 24.42 -20.94 -0.60
CA PRO A 89 24.82 -20.76 0.79
C PRO A 89 23.71 -21.20 1.73
N ASP A 90 24.10 -21.66 2.93
CA ASP A 90 23.17 -21.92 4.03
C ASP A 90 22.63 -20.56 4.49
N TYR A 91 21.36 -20.28 4.19
CA TYR A 91 20.72 -18.99 4.41
C TYR A 91 19.26 -19.19 4.78
N GLU A 92 18.84 -18.59 5.89
CA GLU A 92 17.44 -18.56 6.30
C GLU A 92 16.75 -17.28 5.79
N GLN A 93 15.48 -17.39 5.39
CA GLN A 93 14.72 -16.25 4.87
C GLN A 93 14.72 -15.08 5.88
N GLY A 94 15.10 -13.89 5.43
CA GLY A 94 15.14 -12.69 6.26
C GLY A 94 16.34 -12.61 7.22
N GLU A 95 17.30 -13.53 7.14
CA GLU A 95 18.52 -13.49 7.95
C GLU A 95 19.30 -12.18 7.78
N TYR A 96 19.30 -11.61 6.56
CA TYR A 96 19.95 -10.32 6.28
C TYR A 96 19.42 -9.15 7.14
N LEU A 97 18.17 -9.23 7.63
CA LEU A 97 17.57 -8.18 8.45
C LEU A 97 18.19 -8.12 9.87
N ILE A 98 18.81 -9.21 10.32
CA ILE A 98 19.44 -9.30 11.66
C ILE A 98 20.60 -8.30 11.77
N ASP A 99 21.32 -8.05 10.66
CA ASP A 99 22.40 -7.07 10.61
C ASP A 99 21.90 -5.62 10.73
N MET A 100 20.59 -5.39 10.58
CA MET A 100 19.94 -4.08 10.69
C MET A 100 20.63 -2.96 9.90
N SER A 101 21.25 -3.35 8.78
CA SER A 101 22.06 -2.48 7.93
C SER A 101 21.20 -1.79 6.88
N HIS A 102 20.35 -2.55 6.20
CA HIS A 102 19.50 -2.09 5.12
C HIS A 102 18.23 -2.95 5.03
N ILE A 103 17.32 -2.52 4.16
CA ILE A 103 16.17 -3.32 3.72
C ILE A 103 16.13 -3.32 2.19
N VAL A 104 15.62 -4.41 1.62
CA VAL A 104 15.45 -4.54 0.18
C VAL A 104 13.96 -4.56 -0.15
N THR A 105 13.56 -3.77 -1.13
CA THR A 105 12.17 -3.73 -1.60
C THR A 105 12.07 -3.97 -3.09
N LEU A 106 10.91 -4.46 -3.55
CA LEU A 106 10.60 -4.48 -4.97
C LEU A 106 10.48 -3.04 -5.53
N PRO A 107 10.59 -2.85 -6.85
CA PRO A 107 10.33 -1.56 -7.49
C PRO A 107 8.95 -1.01 -7.11
N LEU A 108 8.85 0.32 -7.02
CA LEU A 108 7.62 1.00 -6.67
C LEU A 108 6.56 0.84 -7.76
N GLU A 109 5.31 0.69 -7.33
CA GLU A 109 4.12 0.73 -8.17
C GLU A 109 3.23 1.93 -7.80
N PRO A 110 2.79 2.76 -8.77
CA PRO A 110 3.15 2.74 -10.19
C PRO A 110 4.64 3.04 -10.45
N GLY A 111 5.18 2.51 -11.55
CA GLY A 111 6.61 2.56 -11.89
C GLY A 111 7.26 3.95 -11.91
N LEU A 112 6.48 5.02 -12.11
CA LEU A 112 6.95 6.41 -12.01
C LEU A 112 7.54 6.73 -10.61
N GLY A 113 7.10 6.03 -9.56
CA GLY A 113 7.68 6.15 -8.22
C GLY A 113 9.17 5.88 -8.19
N ASN A 114 9.67 4.93 -9.00
CA ASN A 114 11.10 4.62 -9.07
C ASN A 114 11.94 5.77 -9.63
N LEU A 115 11.36 6.67 -10.42
CA LEU A 115 12.03 7.88 -10.88
C LEU A 115 12.14 8.89 -9.74
N HIS A 116 11.03 9.13 -9.05
CA HIS A 116 10.96 10.11 -7.96
C HIS A 116 11.81 9.69 -6.75
N LEU A 117 11.80 8.40 -6.42
CA LEU A 117 12.54 7.84 -5.30
C LEU A 117 14.05 8.08 -5.39
N ARG A 118 14.63 8.09 -6.60
CA ARG A 118 16.06 8.39 -6.79
C ARG A 118 16.45 9.84 -6.46
N GLN A 119 15.47 10.74 -6.45
CA GLN A 119 15.66 12.16 -6.14
C GLN A 119 15.15 12.52 -4.75
N SER A 120 14.60 11.53 -4.03
CA SER A 120 13.96 11.73 -2.74
C SER A 120 14.99 11.99 -1.65
N GLY A 121 14.70 12.99 -0.81
CA GLY A 121 15.47 13.25 0.40
C GLY A 121 15.13 12.28 1.54
N PHE A 122 13.88 11.83 1.60
CA PHE A 122 13.43 10.87 2.61
C PHE A 122 12.20 10.07 2.16
N ILE A 123 12.06 8.88 2.76
CA ILE A 123 11.01 7.92 2.44
C ILE A 123 10.29 7.52 3.73
N VAL A 124 8.97 7.44 3.66
CA VAL A 124 8.14 6.84 4.72
C VAL A 124 7.49 5.58 4.17
N LEU A 125 7.83 4.44 4.79
CA LEU A 125 7.18 3.16 4.54
C LEU A 125 6.07 2.96 5.55
N ARG A 126 4.84 2.76 5.10
CA ARG A 126 3.68 2.50 5.94
C ARG A 126 3.20 1.06 5.74
N MET A 127 3.30 0.26 6.80
CA MET A 127 2.74 -1.08 6.88
C MET A 127 1.45 -1.05 7.69
N PHE A 128 0.40 -1.70 7.21
CA PHE A 128 -0.85 -1.86 7.97
C PHE A 128 -0.94 -3.21 8.64
N THR A 129 -1.19 -3.20 9.95
CA THR A 129 -1.67 -4.36 10.70
C THR A 129 -3.21 -4.36 10.70
N ASN A 130 -3.81 -5.28 11.46
CA ASN A 130 -5.27 -5.31 11.62
C ASN A 130 -5.79 -4.18 12.52
N THR A 131 -4.94 -3.54 13.34
CA THR A 131 -5.37 -2.60 14.38
C THR A 131 -4.68 -1.24 14.33
N PHE A 132 -3.52 -1.14 13.66
CA PHE A 132 -2.75 0.10 13.52
C PHE A 132 -1.89 0.07 12.26
N ALA A 133 -1.39 1.22 11.84
CA ALA A 133 -0.30 1.31 10.89
C ALA A 133 1.03 1.56 11.62
N VAL A 134 2.11 1.06 11.02
CA VAL A 134 3.49 1.36 11.42
C VAL A 134 4.10 2.16 10.29
N GLU A 135 4.50 3.39 10.58
CA GLU A 135 5.16 4.28 9.61
C GLU A 135 6.65 4.36 9.95
N MET A 136 7.50 3.99 9.01
CA MET A 136 8.94 3.82 9.19
C MET A 136 9.69 4.81 8.29
N GLY A 137 10.51 5.66 8.90
CA GLY A 137 11.35 6.64 8.19
C GLY A 137 12.65 6.01 7.71
N THR A 138 12.92 6.04 6.41
CA THR A 138 14.11 5.49 5.76
C THR A 138 14.58 6.38 4.59
N ASN A 139 15.74 6.08 4.03
CA ASN A 139 16.32 6.78 2.89
C ASN A 139 16.67 5.78 1.78
N PHE A 140 16.60 6.23 0.53
CA PHE A 140 17.10 5.46 -0.59
C PHE A 140 18.63 5.43 -0.61
N GLU A 141 19.21 4.25 -0.80
CA GLU A 141 20.66 4.08 -0.91
C GLU A 141 21.07 3.84 -2.37
N ASP A 142 20.61 2.75 -2.96
CA ASP A 142 20.98 2.37 -4.32
C ASP A 142 19.98 1.43 -5.01
N LEU A 143 20.24 1.21 -6.30
CA LEU A 143 19.57 0.17 -7.09
C LEU A 143 20.48 -1.03 -7.16
N ALA A 144 19.96 -2.16 -6.70
CA ALA A 144 20.67 -3.42 -6.70
C ALA A 144 19.92 -4.47 -7.52
N LYS A 145 20.49 -5.66 -7.58
CA LYS A 145 19.83 -6.87 -8.08
C LYS A 145 19.99 -7.97 -7.06
N VAL A 146 18.93 -8.72 -6.82
CA VAL A 146 18.97 -9.95 -6.05
C VAL A 146 18.47 -11.05 -6.97
N GLN A 147 19.34 -12.03 -7.29
CA GLN A 147 19.03 -13.11 -8.23
C GLN A 147 18.42 -12.59 -9.55
N ASP A 148 19.10 -11.61 -10.17
CA ASP A 148 18.69 -10.90 -11.39
C ASP A 148 17.39 -10.06 -11.31
N ILE A 149 16.69 -10.06 -10.17
CA ILE A 149 15.51 -9.23 -9.97
C ILE A 149 15.97 -7.81 -9.57
N PRO A 150 15.53 -6.75 -10.26
CA PRO A 150 15.85 -5.38 -9.86
C PRO A 150 15.15 -5.06 -8.53
N VAL A 151 15.91 -4.53 -7.59
CA VAL A 151 15.41 -4.16 -6.26
C VAL A 151 15.88 -2.76 -5.87
N LEU A 152 15.15 -2.17 -4.92
CA LEU A 152 15.51 -0.91 -4.28
C LEU A 152 16.14 -1.23 -2.93
N ARG A 153 17.36 -0.76 -2.70
CA ARG A 153 18.00 -0.83 -1.39
C ARG A 153 17.71 0.45 -0.63
N LEU A 154 17.11 0.31 0.54
CA LEU A 154 16.84 1.42 1.44
C LEU A 154 17.65 1.21 2.72
N ALA A 155 18.06 2.29 3.35
CA ALA A 155 18.70 2.24 4.65
C ALA A 155 17.77 1.55 5.67
N PHE A 156 18.33 0.90 6.69
CA PHE A 156 17.47 0.39 7.75
C PHE A 156 16.72 1.55 8.43
N PRO A 157 15.40 1.47 8.67
CA PRO A 157 14.64 2.59 9.20
C PRO A 157 15.21 3.14 10.51
N VAL A 158 15.32 4.46 10.59
CA VAL A 158 15.93 5.15 11.75
C VAL A 158 14.92 5.45 12.84
N LEU A 159 13.62 5.47 12.49
CA LEU A 159 12.51 5.57 13.41
C LEU A 159 11.28 4.90 12.83
N ALA A 160 10.37 4.53 13.70
CA ALA A 160 9.01 4.15 13.38
C ALA A 160 8.03 4.85 14.30
N ARG A 161 6.80 5.04 13.83
CA ARG A 161 5.67 5.45 14.68
C ARG A 161 4.46 4.58 14.45
N ILE A 162 3.71 4.35 15.53
CA ILE A 162 2.49 3.56 15.55
C ILE A 162 1.31 4.53 15.44
N VAL A 163 0.57 4.42 14.33
CA VAL A 163 -0.60 5.25 14.07
C VAL A 163 -1.86 4.40 14.20
N ARG A 164 -2.60 4.62 15.28
CA ARG A 164 -3.90 3.98 15.50
C ARG A 164 -4.94 4.61 14.58
N ASN A 165 -5.87 3.81 14.07
CA ASN A 165 -6.93 4.24 13.15
C ASN A 165 -6.43 4.87 11.82
N ALA A 166 -5.19 4.59 11.44
CA ALA A 166 -4.69 4.94 10.11
C ALA A 166 -5.59 4.32 9.04
N ARG A 167 -5.82 5.07 7.96
CA ARG A 167 -6.60 4.60 6.82
C ARG A 167 -5.67 4.37 5.64
N GLU A 168 -5.80 3.20 5.03
CA GLU A 168 -5.13 2.89 3.79
C GLU A 168 -5.54 3.85 2.68
N PHE A 169 -4.60 4.07 1.77
CA PHE A 169 -4.80 4.83 0.57
C PHE A 169 -5.92 4.21 -0.27
N ARG A 170 -6.86 5.07 -0.70
CA ARG A 170 -7.97 4.72 -1.57
C ARG A 170 -7.91 5.54 -2.84
N ALA A 171 -7.63 4.88 -3.95
CA ALA A 171 -7.67 5.47 -5.27
C ALA A 171 -9.12 5.78 -5.64
N LYS A 172 -9.41 7.04 -5.95
CA LYS A 172 -10.73 7.41 -6.50
C LYS A 172 -10.84 6.87 -7.92
N VAL A 173 -11.97 6.23 -8.22
CA VAL A 173 -12.23 5.74 -9.59
C VAL A 173 -12.67 6.92 -10.46
N PRO A 174 -11.92 7.24 -11.53
CA PRO A 174 -12.28 8.31 -12.45
C PRO A 174 -13.44 7.86 -13.35
N GLU A 175 -14.35 8.78 -13.69
CA GLU A 175 -15.53 8.47 -14.52
C GLU A 175 -15.15 8.02 -15.95
N SER A 176 -13.95 8.40 -16.41
CA SER A 176 -13.42 8.03 -17.72
C SER A 176 -12.91 6.59 -17.79
N LEU A 177 -12.70 5.94 -16.65
CA LEU A 177 -12.26 4.54 -16.61
C LEU A 177 -13.50 3.64 -16.65
N ASN A 178 -13.58 2.74 -17.63
CA ASN A 178 -14.65 1.76 -17.73
C ASN A 178 -14.46 0.65 -16.69
N PHE A 179 -14.51 1.02 -15.41
CA PHE A 179 -14.41 0.10 -14.28
C PHE A 179 -15.82 -0.26 -13.80
N ILE A 180 -16.21 -1.50 -14.07
CA ILE A 180 -17.51 -2.05 -13.71
C ILE A 180 -17.33 -3.10 -12.62
N LEU A 181 -18.22 -3.08 -11.64
CA LEU A 181 -18.35 -4.11 -10.62
C LEU A 181 -19.66 -4.86 -10.83
N SER A 182 -19.59 -6.18 -10.98
CA SER A 182 -20.76 -7.06 -10.94
C SER A 182 -20.82 -7.76 -9.59
N ILE A 183 -22.01 -7.79 -8.99
CA ILE A 183 -22.24 -8.33 -7.65
C ILE A 183 -23.32 -9.41 -7.71
N GLU A 184 -22.98 -10.60 -7.23
CA GLU A 184 -23.93 -11.70 -7.05
C GLU A 184 -24.56 -11.56 -5.65
N THR A 185 -25.87 -11.28 -5.58
CA THR A 185 -26.59 -11.11 -4.30
C THR A 185 -27.27 -12.39 -3.84
N ASP A 186 -27.84 -13.18 -4.76
CA ASP A 186 -28.46 -14.48 -4.51
C ASP A 186 -28.32 -15.39 -5.75
N GLU A 187 -28.46 -16.71 -5.62
CA GLU A 187 -28.33 -17.67 -6.75
C GLU A 187 -29.33 -17.43 -7.90
N ASP A 188 -30.53 -16.92 -7.60
CA ASP A 188 -31.61 -16.71 -8.58
C ASP A 188 -31.83 -15.23 -8.96
N SER A 189 -31.05 -14.31 -8.35
CA SER A 189 -31.18 -12.87 -8.59
C SER A 189 -30.23 -12.43 -9.72
N PRO A 190 -30.67 -11.54 -10.64
CA PRO A 190 -29.77 -11.01 -11.65
C PRO A 190 -28.61 -10.26 -10.99
N GLU A 191 -27.41 -10.41 -11.54
CA GLU A 191 -26.22 -9.72 -11.04
C GLU A 191 -26.43 -8.21 -11.02
N LEU A 192 -26.08 -7.58 -9.89
CA LEU A 192 -26.15 -6.14 -9.78
C LEU A 192 -24.88 -5.51 -10.34
N ILE A 193 -25.04 -4.75 -11.41
CA ILE A 193 -23.95 -4.00 -12.04
C ILE A 193 -23.89 -2.59 -11.45
N VAL A 194 -22.72 -2.21 -10.92
CA VAL A 194 -22.45 -0.90 -10.33
C VAL A 194 -21.08 -0.37 -10.72
N VAL A 195 -20.85 0.92 -10.48
CA VAL A 195 -19.55 1.56 -10.67
C VAL A 195 -18.90 1.76 -9.30
N PRO A 196 -17.66 1.30 -9.08
CA PRO A 196 -16.92 1.59 -7.86
C PRO A 196 -16.62 3.10 -7.75
N VAL A 197 -16.69 3.63 -6.53
CA VAL A 197 -16.37 5.02 -6.19
C VAL A 197 -14.87 5.17 -5.88
N ASN A 198 -14.33 4.20 -5.16
CA ASN A 198 -12.91 4.13 -4.80
C ASN A 198 -12.49 2.67 -4.58
N ILE A 199 -11.19 2.41 -4.68
CA ILE A 199 -10.57 1.11 -4.43
C ILE A 199 -9.25 1.28 -3.67
N SER A 200 -8.96 0.33 -2.80
CA SER A 200 -7.70 0.14 -2.07
C SER A 200 -7.31 -1.34 -2.17
N ILE A 201 -6.11 -1.67 -1.69
CA ILE A 201 -5.63 -3.05 -1.64
C ILE A 201 -6.53 -3.98 -0.81
N LYS A 202 -7.13 -3.50 0.29
CA LYS A 202 -8.01 -4.30 1.15
C LYS A 202 -9.49 -4.20 0.83
N GLY A 203 -9.92 -3.29 -0.03
CA GLY A 203 -11.35 -3.09 -0.22
C GLY A 203 -11.72 -2.00 -1.20
N MET A 204 -13.01 -1.85 -1.43
CA MET A 204 -13.57 -0.83 -2.30
C MET A 204 -14.86 -0.25 -1.74
N SER A 205 -15.27 0.87 -2.31
CA SER A 205 -16.61 1.40 -2.08
C SER A 205 -17.34 1.55 -3.41
N PHE A 206 -18.63 1.27 -3.45
CA PHE A 206 -19.48 1.48 -4.63
C PHE A 206 -20.81 2.13 -4.25
N SER A 207 -21.41 2.79 -5.22
CA SER A 207 -22.69 3.48 -5.04
C SER A 207 -23.86 2.60 -5.44
N VAL A 208 -24.92 2.61 -4.63
CA VAL A 208 -26.19 1.94 -4.91
C VAL A 208 -27.38 2.88 -4.73
N SER A 209 -28.43 2.60 -5.50
CA SER A 209 -29.72 3.27 -5.36
C SER A 209 -30.41 2.88 -4.05
N LYS A 210 -31.38 3.69 -3.62
CA LYS A 210 -32.21 3.37 -2.45
C LYS A 210 -32.98 2.05 -2.61
N ALA A 211 -33.35 1.69 -3.85
CA ALA A 211 -34.05 0.43 -4.12
C ALA A 211 -33.13 -0.78 -3.88
N ASN A 212 -31.88 -0.69 -4.35
CA ASN A 212 -30.92 -1.80 -4.32
C ASN A 212 -30.16 -1.87 -2.98
N GLN A 213 -30.18 -0.81 -2.18
CA GLN A 213 -29.53 -0.77 -0.87
C GLN A 213 -29.98 -1.91 0.07
N LYS A 214 -31.24 -2.36 -0.05
CA LYS A 214 -31.78 -3.45 0.79
C LYS A 214 -31.14 -4.82 0.52
N LEU A 215 -30.49 -4.98 -0.62
CA LEU A 215 -29.77 -6.21 -0.98
C LEU A 215 -28.48 -6.37 -0.18
N PHE A 216 -27.97 -5.29 0.41
CA PHE A 216 -26.71 -5.26 1.14
C PHE A 216 -26.92 -5.15 2.64
N LYS A 217 -26.35 -6.10 3.38
CA LYS A 217 -26.32 -6.08 4.84
C LYS A 217 -24.89 -6.03 5.35
N ILE A 218 -24.71 -5.30 6.45
CA ILE A 218 -23.40 -5.16 7.10
C ILE A 218 -23.00 -6.52 7.68
N ASN A 219 -21.72 -6.86 7.49
CA ASN A 219 -21.06 -8.11 7.85
C ASN A 219 -21.54 -9.35 7.10
N GLU A 220 -22.30 -9.20 6.01
CA GLU A 220 -22.60 -10.32 5.11
C GLU A 220 -21.57 -10.40 3.97
N PRO A 221 -21.16 -11.62 3.58
CA PRO A 221 -20.26 -11.85 2.45
C PRO A 221 -21.03 -11.82 1.13
N TYR A 222 -20.36 -11.33 0.07
CA TYR A 222 -20.87 -11.30 -1.30
C TYR A 222 -19.76 -11.66 -2.28
N SER A 223 -20.14 -12.09 -3.48
CA SER A 223 -19.23 -12.40 -4.58
C SER A 223 -19.17 -11.22 -5.56
N PHE A 224 -17.95 -10.81 -5.90
CA PHE A 224 -17.65 -9.62 -6.69
C PHE A 224 -16.82 -10.00 -7.92
N LYS A 225 -17.25 -9.52 -9.09
CA LYS A 225 -16.50 -9.61 -10.35
C LYS A 225 -16.08 -8.20 -10.80
N LEU A 226 -14.78 -8.00 -10.96
CA LEU A 226 -14.18 -6.72 -11.33
C LEU A 226 -13.84 -6.71 -12.81
N TYR A 227 -14.47 -5.81 -13.56
CA TYR A 227 -14.24 -5.63 -14.99
C TYR A 227 -13.56 -4.30 -15.25
N LEU A 228 -12.51 -4.30 -16.06
CA LEU A 228 -11.85 -3.08 -16.53
C LEU A 228 -11.79 -3.13 -18.05
N ASP A 229 -12.35 -2.12 -18.71
CA ASP A 229 -12.47 -2.08 -20.17
C ASP A 229 -13.17 -3.33 -20.73
N ASP A 230 -14.27 -3.74 -20.06
CA ASP A 230 -15.08 -4.93 -20.35
C ASP A 230 -14.36 -6.29 -20.20
N GLU A 231 -13.11 -6.31 -19.74
CA GLU A 231 -12.38 -7.55 -19.41
C GLU A 231 -12.51 -7.89 -17.93
N LEU A 232 -12.85 -9.16 -17.61
CA LEU A 232 -12.83 -9.66 -16.24
C LEU A 232 -11.38 -9.69 -15.72
N ARG A 233 -11.08 -8.84 -14.74
CA ARG A 233 -9.75 -8.73 -14.12
C ARG A 233 -9.63 -9.57 -12.86
N ALA A 234 -10.68 -9.64 -12.05
CA ALA A 234 -10.68 -10.39 -10.79
C ALA A 234 -12.09 -10.89 -10.43
N SER A 235 -12.15 -12.03 -9.74
CA SER A 235 -13.37 -12.58 -9.13
C SER A 235 -13.04 -12.97 -7.69
N LEU A 236 -13.69 -12.35 -6.71
CA LEU A 236 -13.35 -12.50 -5.30
C LEU A 236 -14.56 -12.32 -4.39
N GLY A 237 -14.45 -12.88 -3.19
CA GLY A 237 -15.38 -12.60 -2.10
C GLY A 237 -15.07 -11.26 -1.43
N GLY A 238 -16.04 -10.76 -0.68
CA GLY A 238 -15.82 -9.65 0.23
C GLY A 238 -16.98 -9.45 1.19
N THR A 239 -16.68 -8.80 2.30
CA THR A 239 -17.66 -8.54 3.36
C THR A 239 -18.04 -7.06 3.37
N VAL A 240 -19.34 -6.76 3.38
CA VAL A 240 -19.81 -5.36 3.54
C VAL A 240 -19.50 -4.88 4.96
N LYS A 241 -18.66 -3.85 5.11
CA LYS A 241 -18.31 -3.31 6.43
C LYS A 241 -19.14 -2.13 6.86
N HIS A 242 -19.61 -1.34 5.90
CA HIS A 242 -20.45 -0.20 6.21
C HIS A 242 -21.34 0.19 5.04
N LEU A 243 -22.44 0.84 5.39
CA LEU A 243 -23.39 1.42 4.47
C LEU A 243 -23.64 2.87 4.88
N SER A 244 -23.20 3.82 4.06
CA SER A 244 -23.30 5.25 4.35
C SER A 244 -24.30 5.92 3.42
N ARG A 245 -25.10 6.85 3.97
CA ARG A 245 -26.04 7.66 3.20
C ARG A 245 -25.40 9.00 2.85
N ILE A 246 -25.18 9.26 1.56
CA ILE A 246 -24.58 10.50 1.06
C ILE A 246 -25.66 11.34 0.37
N ARG A 247 -25.69 12.64 0.68
CA ARG A 247 -26.51 13.61 -0.05
C ARG A 247 -25.68 14.19 -1.21
N LYS A 248 -26.10 13.91 -2.44
CA LYS A 248 -25.62 14.57 -3.65
C LYS A 248 -26.55 15.73 -4.00
N LYS A 249 -26.10 16.62 -4.89
CA LYS A 249 -26.92 17.74 -5.42
C LYS A 249 -28.25 17.27 -6.03
N ILE A 250 -28.29 16.05 -6.58
CA ILE A 250 -29.42 15.48 -7.33
C ILE A 250 -30.22 14.46 -6.49
N GLY A 251 -29.83 14.20 -5.22
CA GLY A 251 -30.60 13.29 -4.37
C GLY A 251 -29.78 12.59 -3.29
N ILE A 252 -30.30 11.46 -2.82
CA ILE A 252 -29.65 10.61 -1.83
C ILE A 252 -29.10 9.37 -2.54
N GLU A 253 -27.82 9.10 -2.30
CA GLU A 253 -27.14 7.90 -2.76
C GLU A 253 -26.62 7.13 -1.55
N TYR A 254 -26.54 5.82 -1.66
CA TYR A 254 -25.98 4.97 -0.62
C TYR A 254 -24.64 4.44 -1.10
N VAL A 255 -23.62 4.56 -0.26
CA VAL A 255 -22.28 4.04 -0.54
C VAL A 255 -22.04 2.83 0.35
N CYS A 256 -21.83 1.69 -0.29
CA CYS A 256 -21.44 0.44 0.34
C CYS A 256 -19.92 0.36 0.36
N GLY A 257 -19.33 0.17 1.53
CA GLY A 257 -17.91 -0.15 1.66
C GLY A 257 -17.70 -1.63 1.95
N VAL A 258 -16.85 -2.26 1.17
CA VAL A 258 -16.54 -3.70 1.22
C VAL A 258 -15.06 -3.90 1.53
N GLU A 259 -14.78 -4.87 2.37
CA GLU A 259 -13.44 -5.44 2.57
C GLU A 259 -13.33 -6.73 1.75
N PHE A 260 -12.25 -6.88 0.99
CA PHE A 260 -12.00 -8.04 0.14
C PHE A 260 -11.55 -9.24 0.96
N ASP A 261 -12.05 -10.41 0.58
CA ASP A 261 -11.50 -11.68 1.02
C ASP A 261 -10.44 -12.09 -0.01
N LEU A 262 -9.16 -11.92 0.32
CA LEU A 262 -8.02 -12.23 -0.54
C LEU A 262 -7.40 -13.58 -0.14
N PRO A 263 -7.88 -14.72 -0.68
CA PRO A 263 -7.43 -16.04 -0.23
C PRO A 263 -6.02 -16.37 -0.69
N THR A 264 -5.52 -15.70 -1.73
CA THR A 264 -4.22 -16.00 -2.34
C THR A 264 -3.42 -14.73 -2.62
N LYS A 265 -2.09 -14.88 -2.59
CA LYS A 265 -1.12 -13.84 -2.95
C LYS A 265 -1.33 -13.35 -4.40
N THR A 266 -1.64 -14.26 -5.31
CA THR A 266 -1.96 -13.92 -6.70
C THR A 266 -3.15 -12.97 -6.80
N MET A 267 -4.21 -13.18 -5.99
CA MET A 267 -5.36 -12.29 -5.98
C MET A 267 -4.99 -10.90 -5.44
N ALA A 268 -4.18 -10.82 -4.38
CA ALA A 268 -3.69 -9.55 -3.85
C ALA A 268 -2.90 -8.75 -4.91
N ALA A 269 -1.98 -9.41 -5.63
CA ALA A 269 -1.21 -8.77 -6.71
C ALA A 269 -2.10 -8.29 -7.87
N VAL A 270 -3.16 -9.04 -8.20
CA VAL A 270 -4.14 -8.59 -9.21
C VAL A 270 -4.89 -7.34 -8.74
N ILE A 271 -5.34 -7.31 -7.48
CA ILE A 271 -6.02 -6.13 -6.91
C ILE A 271 -5.08 -4.92 -6.90
N GLU A 272 -3.81 -5.08 -6.53
CA GLU A 272 -2.82 -4.00 -6.60
C GLU A 272 -2.63 -3.47 -8.01
N SER A 273 -2.54 -4.35 -9.00
CA SER A 273 -2.47 -3.95 -10.40
C SER A 273 -3.70 -3.14 -10.82
N ILE A 274 -4.89 -3.49 -10.32
CA ILE A 274 -6.13 -2.71 -10.56
C ILE A 274 -6.04 -1.35 -9.87
N VAL A 275 -5.66 -1.30 -8.57
CA VAL A 275 -5.50 -0.05 -7.81
C VAL A 275 -4.50 0.88 -8.50
N ALA A 276 -3.34 0.37 -8.91
CA ALA A 276 -2.32 1.13 -9.63
C ALA A 276 -2.83 1.65 -10.98
N THR A 277 -3.69 0.90 -11.68
CA THR A 277 -4.34 1.34 -12.92
C THR A 277 -5.34 2.47 -12.66
N VAL A 278 -6.19 2.31 -11.64
CA VAL A 278 -7.14 3.33 -11.20
C VAL A 278 -6.40 4.61 -10.78
N GLN A 279 -5.33 4.50 -10.00
CA GLN A 279 -4.49 5.63 -9.61
C GLN A 279 -3.95 6.37 -10.83
N ARG A 280 -3.32 5.65 -11.77
CA ARG A 280 -2.77 6.26 -13.00
C ARG A 280 -3.85 6.99 -13.81
N ALA A 281 -5.02 6.39 -13.96
CA ALA A 281 -6.14 7.00 -14.67
C ALA A 281 -6.65 8.26 -13.94
N HIS A 282 -6.79 8.21 -12.62
CA HIS A 282 -7.21 9.36 -11.81
C HIS A 282 -6.23 10.52 -11.90
N LEU A 283 -4.93 10.22 -11.85
CA LEU A 283 -3.86 11.22 -11.98
C LEU A 283 -3.84 11.87 -13.35
N LYS A 284 -4.10 11.09 -14.41
CA LYS A 284 -4.25 11.63 -15.76
C LYS A 284 -5.45 12.57 -15.85
N GLU A 285 -6.60 12.20 -15.29
CA GLU A 285 -7.79 13.06 -15.25
C GLU A 285 -7.55 14.37 -14.49
N LEU A 286 -6.81 14.33 -13.38
CA LEU A 286 -6.43 15.52 -12.63
C LEU A 286 -5.47 16.42 -13.43
N ALA A 287 -4.50 15.83 -14.13
CA ALA A 287 -3.58 16.57 -14.99
C ALA A 287 -4.32 17.27 -16.14
N ASP A 288 -5.23 16.56 -16.80
CA ASP A 288 -6.04 17.10 -17.89
C ASP A 288 -6.94 18.26 -17.39
N LYS A 289 -7.55 18.11 -16.20
CA LYS A 289 -8.33 19.17 -15.54
C LYS A 289 -7.50 20.37 -15.11
N SER A 290 -6.27 20.12 -14.61
CA SER A 290 -5.31 21.16 -14.25
C SER A 290 -4.95 22.00 -15.48
N GLN A 291 -4.62 21.34 -16.59
CA GLN A 291 -4.31 21.99 -17.86
C GLN A 291 -5.49 22.78 -18.42
N ALA A 292 -6.72 22.24 -18.33
CA ALA A 292 -7.93 22.90 -18.82
C ALA A 292 -8.36 24.10 -17.96
N SER A 293 -8.11 24.06 -16.65
CA SER A 293 -8.51 25.11 -15.71
C SER A 293 -7.43 26.17 -15.46
N GLY A 294 -6.17 25.89 -15.82
CA GLY A 294 -5.01 26.73 -15.52
C GLY A 294 -4.64 26.77 -14.03
N ILE A 295 -5.30 25.96 -13.19
CA ILE A 295 -5.06 25.85 -11.75
C ILE A 295 -4.27 24.57 -11.54
N ASN A 296 -3.12 24.66 -10.87
CA ASN A 296 -2.30 23.48 -10.61
C ASN A 296 -2.98 22.58 -9.56
N LEU A 297 -3.71 21.57 -10.03
CA LEU A 297 -4.43 20.62 -9.17
C LEU A 297 -3.53 19.46 -8.68
N ILE A 298 -2.28 19.40 -9.13
CA ILE A 298 -1.27 18.44 -8.71
C ILE A 298 -0.17 19.28 -8.04
N ALA A 299 -0.14 19.29 -6.72
CA ALA A 299 0.94 19.83 -5.91
C ALA A 299 1.69 18.67 -5.25
#